data_AF-T0SGN4-F1
#
_entry.id   AF-T0SGN4-F1
#
_cell.length_a   1.000
_cell.length_b   1.000
_cell.length_c   1.000
_cell.angle_alpha   90.00
_cell.angle_beta   90.00
_cell.angle_gamma   90.00
#
_symmetry.space_group_name_H-M   'P 1'
#
loop_
_entity.id
_entity.type
_entity.pdbx_description
1 polymer ?
#
loop_
_entity_poly.entity_id
_entity_poly.type
_entity_poly.pdbx_seq_one_letter_code
_entity_poly.pdbx_strand_id
1 'polypeptide(L)'
;MKYFNIFVLFLLMASCISPKRDIASEDAALIYKEHQGIVHFESYVSTHGTEDSPISLEKEIAQINTKYQARAFNSSETRAIAIELIDTELPDGKDFAIDVNIKPNGTHSILVYRSSTKSAHSSFASQEILSFLNAINDQKIYPTPYSFFETMFNARNGHLESQRALIRLRQISMKGKTEFVDLIEKLNDDLEAIDAKIAAKRKEIKAQEKARKDIMSKLDRAADDGQLRTLLQKNDRAGVVDLLQKYLPREQMTPMEHMFWDQVLNKIKNPAPIKDRVLVYRGTYGDRLYPEIVNGSVMEYDQAVKEGRLAAMSTIITRNQGTWNRRLRSLQTMFDKKISQNPFNVESEMNASSRLTTMMKQHSIEAQGSPFLSFTTDFATGYRFGFSISGDAADKDGSRAMGAFLIDPEILLFNQMTSFKGEMEYLHSLISFPEEMVAFYDESINGRGSSDAVNTYIHDTFKKKIIAEYGENEAEEIIKSITERSAEFNNSSKAYLAPKTKTIVETKKVEKTPGLFKKMWNKMTGNNTPSYDTVKVTNTVIDEMPEMNNCLYIIKSFF
;
A
#
# COMPACT_ATOMS: atom_id res chain seq x y z
N MET A 1 15.53 26.51 -26.02
CA MET A 1 15.60 25.82 -24.71
C MET A 1 14.48 26.18 -23.74
N LYS A 2 14.02 27.44 -23.61
CA LYS A 2 12.92 27.80 -22.68
C LYS A 2 11.59 27.07 -22.93
N TYR A 3 11.25 26.76 -24.19
CA TYR A 3 10.00 26.07 -24.53
C TYR A 3 10.03 24.55 -24.28
N PHE A 4 11.21 23.92 -24.23
CA PHE A 4 11.33 22.49 -23.98
C PHE A 4 11.02 22.14 -22.52
N ASN A 5 11.47 22.97 -21.57
CA ASN A 5 11.17 22.79 -20.14
C ASN A 5 9.70 23.02 -19.81
N ILE A 6 9.00 23.93 -20.50
CA ILE A 6 7.55 24.14 -20.31
C ILE A 6 6.75 22.95 -20.84
N PHE A 7 7.19 22.33 -21.94
CA PHE A 7 6.52 21.16 -22.52
C PHE A 7 6.70 19.90 -21.67
N VAL A 8 7.87 19.69 -21.08
CA VAL A 8 8.12 18.59 -20.12
C VAL A 8 7.32 18.80 -18.82
N LEU A 9 7.19 20.05 -18.33
CA LEU A 9 6.35 20.36 -17.17
C LEU A 9 4.86 20.12 -17.45
N PHE A 10 4.39 20.45 -18.67
CA PHE A 10 3.01 20.17 -19.08
C PHE A 10 2.75 18.67 -19.28
N LEU A 11 3.72 17.89 -19.77
CA LEU A 11 3.62 16.43 -19.86
C LEU A 11 3.57 15.77 -18.47
N LEU A 12 4.31 16.28 -17.49
CA LEU A 12 4.26 15.82 -16.09
C LEU A 12 2.97 16.25 -15.36
N MET A 13 2.38 17.38 -15.74
CA MET A 13 1.07 17.82 -15.22
C MET A 13 -0.10 17.10 -15.92
N ALA A 14 0.04 16.73 -17.19
CA ALA A 14 -0.98 15.98 -17.93
C ALA A 14 -1.06 14.51 -17.48
N SER A 15 0.03 13.93 -16.96
CA SER A 15 -0.01 12.60 -16.31
C SER A 15 -0.82 12.58 -15.01
N CYS A 16 -1.30 13.73 -14.51
CA CYS A 16 -2.18 13.79 -13.33
C CYS A 16 -3.67 13.93 -13.66
N ILE A 17 -4.03 14.06 -14.94
CA ILE A 17 -5.43 14.13 -15.37
C ILE A 17 -5.81 12.75 -15.90
N SER A 18 -6.21 11.86 -14.99
CA SER A 18 -6.89 10.63 -15.40
C SER A 18 -8.19 11.05 -16.11
N PRO A 19 -8.43 10.65 -17.38
CA PRO A 19 -9.65 11.00 -18.08
C PRO A 19 -10.84 10.54 -17.23
N LYS A 20 -11.84 11.42 -17.04
CA LYS A 20 -13.12 11.03 -16.42
C LYS A 20 -13.67 9.83 -17.19
N ARG A 21 -13.62 8.66 -16.56
CA ARG A 21 -14.14 7.42 -17.14
C ARG A 21 -15.65 7.47 -17.01
N ASP A 22 -16.32 7.55 -18.14
CA ASP A 22 -17.76 7.39 -18.22
C ASP A 22 -18.06 5.95 -18.67
N ILE A 23 -18.75 5.21 -17.81
CA ILE A 23 -19.03 3.78 -18.01
C ILE A 23 -20.08 3.56 -19.09
N ALA A 24 -20.77 4.63 -19.50
CA ALA A 24 -21.91 4.58 -20.39
C ALA A 24 -21.61 4.86 -21.88
N SER A 25 -20.36 5.04 -22.32
CA SER A 25 -20.10 5.29 -23.75
C SER A 25 -20.06 4.01 -24.60
N GLU A 26 -20.60 4.04 -25.81
CA GLU A 26 -20.51 2.91 -26.78
C GLU A 26 -19.06 2.55 -27.14
N ASP A 27 -18.12 3.51 -27.05
CA ASP A 27 -16.69 3.24 -27.14
C ASP A 27 -16.20 2.42 -25.94
N ALA A 28 -16.72 2.70 -24.74
CA ALA A 28 -16.46 1.85 -23.58
C ALA A 28 -17.04 0.44 -23.78
N ALA A 29 -18.14 0.22 -24.52
CA ALA A 29 -18.66 -1.12 -24.84
C ALA A 29 -17.71 -1.99 -25.69
N LEU A 30 -16.92 -1.37 -26.58
CA LEU A 30 -15.84 -2.07 -27.28
C LEU A 30 -14.65 -2.36 -26.35
N ILE A 31 -14.37 -1.46 -25.40
CA ILE A 31 -13.34 -1.63 -24.38
C ILE A 31 -13.81 -2.59 -23.25
N TYR A 32 -15.12 -2.77 -23.04
CA TYR A 32 -15.76 -3.63 -22.02
C TYR A 32 -15.65 -5.11 -22.35
N LYS A 33 -15.55 -5.48 -23.63
CA LYS A 33 -15.28 -6.88 -24.00
C LYS A 33 -13.88 -7.36 -23.59
N GLU A 34 -12.98 -6.44 -23.23
CA GLU A 34 -11.59 -6.76 -22.87
C GLU A 34 -11.10 -6.07 -21.59
N HIS A 35 -11.97 -5.42 -20.80
CA HIS A 35 -11.61 -4.89 -19.48
C HIS A 35 -11.48 -6.02 -18.46
N GLN A 36 -10.34 -6.70 -18.55
CA GLN A 36 -9.88 -7.74 -17.65
C GLN A 36 -9.78 -7.21 -16.21
N GLY A 37 -10.84 -7.04 -15.45
CA GLY A 37 -10.71 -6.55 -14.07
C GLY A 37 -11.95 -5.94 -13.43
N ILE A 38 -12.99 -5.60 -14.19
CA ILE A 38 -14.30 -5.27 -13.61
C ILE A 38 -15.03 -6.57 -13.27
N VAL A 39 -15.65 -6.65 -12.10
CA VAL A 39 -16.39 -7.84 -11.66
C VAL A 39 -17.87 -7.63 -11.91
N HIS A 40 -18.46 -8.38 -12.85
CA HIS A 40 -19.87 -8.27 -13.19
C HIS A 40 -20.74 -9.30 -12.46
N PHE A 41 -21.94 -8.88 -12.06
CA PHE A 41 -22.94 -9.68 -11.35
C PHE A 41 -24.18 -9.83 -12.23
N GLU A 42 -24.57 -11.08 -12.46
CA GLU A 42 -25.63 -11.42 -13.41
C GLU A 42 -27.00 -11.41 -12.75
N SER A 43 -27.99 -11.09 -13.57
CA SER A 43 -29.39 -11.15 -13.21
C SER A 43 -29.83 -12.60 -13.12
N TYR A 44 -29.68 -13.22 -11.95
CA TYR A 44 -30.14 -14.58 -11.77
C TYR A 44 -31.61 -14.61 -11.37
N VAL A 45 -32.41 -15.37 -12.11
CA VAL A 45 -33.75 -15.79 -11.71
C VAL A 45 -33.58 -17.17 -11.10
N SER A 46 -33.60 -17.24 -9.77
CA SER A 46 -33.53 -18.52 -9.05
C SER A 46 -34.64 -19.45 -9.56
N THR A 47 -34.26 -20.66 -9.96
CA THR A 47 -35.22 -21.75 -10.24
C THR A 47 -35.89 -22.27 -8.96
N HIS A 48 -35.35 -21.89 -7.79
CA HIS A 48 -35.81 -22.28 -6.47
C HIS A 48 -36.53 -21.09 -5.83
N GLY A 49 -37.85 -21.04 -6.01
CA GLY A 49 -38.71 -19.88 -5.72
C GLY A 49 -38.89 -19.57 -4.23
N THR A 50 -37.93 -18.87 -3.62
CA THR A 50 -38.13 -18.20 -2.34
C THR A 50 -38.33 -16.69 -2.57
N GLU A 51 -39.52 -16.19 -2.25
CA GLU A 51 -39.80 -14.76 -2.09
C GLU A 51 -39.10 -14.26 -0.82
N ASP A 52 -37.77 -14.14 -0.87
CA ASP A 52 -37.06 -13.46 0.20
C ASP A 52 -37.35 -11.97 0.15
N SER A 53 -37.58 -11.38 1.33
CA SER A 53 -37.76 -9.95 1.47
C SER A 53 -36.55 -9.21 0.85
N PRO A 54 -36.79 -8.16 0.04
CA PRO A 54 -35.71 -7.48 -0.66
C PRO A 54 -34.71 -6.90 0.36
N ILE A 55 -33.45 -7.33 0.24
CA ILE A 55 -32.36 -6.74 1.01
C ILE A 55 -32.13 -5.34 0.47
N SER A 56 -32.22 -4.31 1.33
CA SER A 56 -31.81 -2.96 0.96
C SER A 56 -30.29 -2.90 0.90
N LEU A 57 -29.75 -3.02 -0.31
CA LEU A 57 -28.33 -2.92 -0.60
C LEU A 57 -27.75 -1.59 -0.07
N GLU A 58 -28.50 -0.49 -0.14
CA GLU A 58 -28.11 0.82 0.38
C GLU A 58 -27.89 0.79 1.89
N LYS A 59 -28.80 0.13 2.63
CA LYS A 59 -28.69 0.03 4.08
C LYS A 59 -27.48 -0.79 4.48
N GLU A 60 -27.20 -1.88 3.77
CA GLU A 60 -26.04 -2.74 4.05
C GLU A 60 -24.72 -2.08 3.64
N ILE A 61 -24.66 -1.42 2.48
CA ILE A 61 -23.51 -0.59 2.08
C ILE A 61 -23.25 0.51 3.12
N ALA A 62 -24.30 1.19 3.60
CA ALA A 62 -24.16 2.20 4.65
C ALA A 62 -23.61 1.62 5.95
N GLN A 63 -24.01 0.40 6.33
CA GLN A 63 -23.45 -0.30 7.49
C GLN A 63 -21.96 -0.66 7.28
N ILE A 64 -21.58 -1.15 6.10
CA ILE A 64 -20.17 -1.44 5.80
C ILE A 64 -19.33 -0.16 5.83
N ASN A 65 -19.82 0.92 5.24
CA ASN A 65 -19.17 2.24 5.30
C ASN A 65 -19.04 2.76 6.73
N THR A 66 -20.05 2.55 7.58
CA THR A 66 -19.98 2.90 9.00
C THR A 66 -18.88 2.11 9.70
N LYS A 67 -18.69 0.82 9.37
CA LYS A 67 -17.59 0.01 9.88
C LYS A 67 -16.23 0.51 9.39
N TYR A 68 -16.10 0.93 8.14
CA TYR A 68 -14.86 1.53 7.63
C TYR A 68 -14.52 2.84 8.34
N GLN A 69 -15.50 3.72 8.50
CA GLN A 69 -15.35 4.97 9.25
C GLN A 69 -14.99 4.69 10.71
N ALA A 70 -15.70 3.80 11.39
CA ALA A 70 -15.42 3.46 12.78
C ALA A 70 -13.99 2.91 12.97
N ARG A 71 -13.48 2.10 12.03
CA ARG A 71 -12.09 1.64 12.04
C ARG A 71 -11.10 2.79 11.86
N ALA A 72 -11.38 3.70 10.93
CA ALA A 72 -10.55 4.89 10.74
C ALA A 72 -10.40 5.72 12.03
N PHE A 73 -11.49 5.87 12.82
CA PHE A 73 -11.52 6.65 14.05
C PHE A 73 -11.02 5.89 15.30
N ASN A 74 -11.41 4.63 15.49
CA ASN A 74 -11.24 3.93 16.77
C ASN A 74 -10.11 2.90 16.80
N SER A 75 -9.64 2.39 15.65
CA SER A 75 -8.63 1.33 15.61
C SER A 75 -7.38 1.78 14.88
N SER A 76 -6.29 1.04 14.98
CA SER A 76 -5.06 1.30 14.25
C SER A 76 -5.15 1.07 12.73
N GLU A 77 -6.36 0.82 12.19
CA GLU A 77 -6.62 0.64 10.77
C GLU A 77 -7.23 1.91 10.16
N THR A 78 -6.38 2.84 9.78
CA THR A 78 -6.76 4.08 9.11
C THR A 78 -7.01 3.84 7.63
N ARG A 79 -8.21 3.31 7.35
CA ARG A 79 -8.69 3.04 6.00
C ARG A 79 -9.55 4.20 5.51
N ALA A 80 -9.04 5.01 4.59
CA ALA A 80 -9.87 5.91 3.81
C ALA A 80 -10.55 5.11 2.68
N ILE A 81 -11.35 4.10 3.06
CA ILE A 81 -12.10 3.27 2.12
C ILE A 81 -13.58 3.61 2.23
N ALA A 82 -14.21 3.79 1.07
CA ALA A 82 -15.65 3.98 0.94
C ALA A 82 -16.20 3.02 -0.12
N ILE A 83 -17.46 2.62 0.05
CA ILE A 83 -18.24 1.92 -0.96
C ILE A 83 -19.26 2.91 -1.50
N GLU A 84 -19.29 3.09 -2.81
CA GLU A 84 -20.18 4.02 -3.50
C GLU A 84 -21.11 3.24 -4.41
N LEU A 85 -22.41 3.39 -4.17
CA LEU A 85 -23.44 2.85 -5.06
C LEU A 85 -23.73 3.90 -6.14
N ILE A 86 -23.55 3.52 -7.40
CA ILE A 86 -23.69 4.41 -8.56
C ILE A 86 -24.69 3.80 -9.53
N ASP A 87 -25.75 4.53 -9.85
CA ASP A 87 -26.69 4.14 -10.90
C ASP A 87 -26.11 4.49 -12.27
N THR A 88 -25.97 3.51 -13.15
CA THR A 88 -25.42 3.68 -14.51
C THR A 88 -26.00 2.64 -15.46
N GLU A 89 -25.96 2.91 -16.76
CA GLU A 89 -26.28 1.89 -17.75
C GLU A 89 -25.19 0.79 -17.71
N LEU A 90 -25.63 -0.46 -17.63
CA LEU A 90 -24.77 -1.65 -17.63
C LEU A 90 -25.14 -2.55 -18.82
N PRO A 91 -24.20 -3.41 -19.29
CA PRO A 91 -24.49 -4.35 -20.35
C PRO A 91 -25.70 -5.24 -20.05
N ASP A 92 -26.41 -5.66 -21.10
CA ASP A 92 -27.57 -6.54 -21.00
C ASP A 92 -27.29 -7.79 -20.16
N GLY A 93 -28.24 -8.12 -19.28
CA GLY A 93 -28.14 -9.27 -18.37
C GLY A 93 -27.26 -9.06 -17.14
N LYS A 94 -26.71 -7.86 -16.92
CA LYS A 94 -25.98 -7.49 -15.70
C LYS A 94 -26.84 -6.62 -14.79
N ASP A 95 -26.94 -7.01 -13.53
CA ASP A 95 -27.63 -6.20 -12.51
C ASP A 95 -26.67 -5.22 -11.86
N PHE A 96 -25.42 -5.64 -11.66
CA PHE A 96 -24.40 -4.84 -11.01
C PHE A 96 -22.99 -5.10 -11.56
N ALA A 97 -22.08 -4.18 -11.26
CA ALA A 97 -20.65 -4.36 -11.46
C ALA A 97 -19.86 -3.76 -10.30
N ILE A 98 -18.69 -4.32 -9.98
CA ILE A 98 -17.77 -3.78 -8.99
C ILE A 98 -16.49 -3.34 -9.67
N ASP A 99 -16.06 -2.14 -9.30
CA ASP A 99 -14.80 -1.55 -9.71
C ASP A 99 -14.10 -0.84 -8.55
N VAL A 100 -12.88 -0.35 -8.79
CA VAL A 100 -12.14 0.44 -7.81
C VAL A 100 -11.66 1.77 -8.37
N ASN A 101 -11.70 2.80 -7.55
CA ASN A 101 -11.19 4.12 -7.87
C ASN A 101 -10.45 4.72 -6.68
N ILE A 102 -9.55 5.66 -6.95
CA ILE A 102 -8.95 6.51 -5.92
C ILE A 102 -9.28 7.94 -6.28
N LYS A 103 -9.98 8.61 -5.35
CA LYS A 103 -10.37 9.99 -5.50
C LYS A 103 -9.15 10.92 -5.40
N PRO A 104 -9.21 12.16 -5.93
CA PRO A 104 -8.12 13.13 -5.81
C PRO A 104 -7.75 13.48 -4.36
N ASN A 105 -8.64 13.23 -3.39
CA ASN A 105 -8.37 13.39 -1.96
C ASN A 105 -7.75 12.12 -1.32
N GLY A 106 -7.40 11.11 -2.12
CA GLY A 106 -6.80 9.85 -1.72
C GLY A 106 -7.77 8.81 -1.15
N THR A 107 -9.07 9.10 -1.05
CA THR A 107 -10.07 8.08 -0.66
C THR A 107 -10.10 6.97 -1.71
N HIS A 108 -9.97 5.74 -1.23
CA HIS A 108 -10.18 4.53 -1.99
C HIS A 108 -11.66 4.18 -2.04
N SER A 109 -12.20 4.14 -3.24
CA SER A 109 -13.62 3.87 -3.47
C SER A 109 -13.77 2.50 -4.13
N ILE A 110 -14.52 1.60 -3.49
CA ILE A 110 -15.10 0.44 -4.15
C ILE A 110 -16.41 0.92 -4.78
N LEU A 111 -16.43 0.96 -6.10
CA LEU A 111 -17.57 1.45 -6.87
C LEU A 111 -18.48 0.26 -7.17
N VAL A 112 -19.70 0.30 -6.66
CA VAL A 112 -20.76 -0.66 -6.95
C VAL A 112 -21.71 0.01 -7.95
N TYR A 113 -21.59 -0.38 -9.21
CA TYR A 113 -22.51 0.06 -10.25
C TYR A 113 -23.79 -0.75 -10.20
N ARG A 114 -24.93 -0.08 -10.24
CA ARG A 114 -26.27 -0.66 -10.31
C ARG A 114 -26.91 -0.26 -11.63
N SER A 115 -27.48 -1.24 -12.34
CA SER A 115 -28.05 -1.03 -13.67
C SER A 115 -29.26 -0.07 -13.63
N SER A 116 -29.16 1.10 -14.26
CA SER A 116 -30.28 2.05 -14.37
C SER A 116 -31.37 1.61 -15.34
N THR A 117 -31.08 0.64 -16.23
CA THR A 117 -32.01 0.18 -17.27
C THR A 117 -33.03 -0.84 -16.75
N LYS A 118 -32.92 -1.26 -15.48
CA LYS A 118 -33.80 -2.24 -14.85
C LYS A 118 -34.73 -1.62 -13.82
N SER A 119 -36.02 -1.92 -13.94
CA SER A 119 -37.03 -1.47 -12.97
C SER A 119 -36.98 -2.23 -11.63
N ALA A 120 -36.40 -3.43 -11.62
CA ALA A 120 -36.21 -4.25 -10.43
C ALA A 120 -34.89 -5.02 -10.52
N HIS A 121 -34.13 -5.01 -9.42
CA HIS A 121 -32.88 -5.77 -9.28
C HIS A 121 -33.15 -7.09 -8.57
N SER A 122 -32.41 -8.13 -8.95
CA SER A 122 -32.52 -9.43 -8.29
C SER A 122 -32.03 -9.34 -6.84
N SER A 123 -32.84 -9.84 -5.89
CA SER A 123 -32.44 -10.02 -4.50
C SER A 123 -31.21 -10.92 -4.39
N PHE A 124 -31.09 -11.89 -5.30
CA PHE A 124 -29.95 -12.78 -5.44
C PHE A 124 -28.67 -12.02 -5.78
N ALA A 125 -28.70 -11.16 -6.81
CA ALA A 125 -27.53 -10.36 -7.20
C ALA A 125 -27.10 -9.40 -6.07
N SER A 126 -28.08 -8.87 -5.32
CA SER A 126 -27.82 -8.05 -4.14
C SER A 126 -27.12 -8.84 -3.02
N GLN A 127 -27.57 -10.08 -2.75
CA GLN A 127 -26.91 -10.98 -1.79
C GLN A 127 -25.50 -11.36 -2.23
N GLU A 128 -25.28 -11.60 -3.53
CA GLU A 128 -23.99 -11.93 -4.11
C GLU A 128 -22.97 -10.80 -3.84
N ILE A 129 -23.34 -9.56 -4.16
CA ILE A 129 -22.50 -8.38 -3.95
C ILE A 129 -22.16 -8.20 -2.48
N LEU A 130 -23.14 -8.30 -1.59
CA LEU A 130 -22.91 -8.16 -0.15
C LEU A 130 -21.94 -9.22 0.35
N SER A 131 -22.06 -10.45 -0.15
CA SER A 131 -21.14 -11.54 0.20
C SER A 131 -19.74 -11.26 -0.33
N PHE A 132 -19.63 -10.74 -1.55
CA PHE A 132 -18.37 -10.35 -2.16
C PHE A 132 -17.68 -9.21 -1.40
N LEU A 133 -18.43 -8.16 -1.04
CA LEU A 133 -17.95 -7.05 -0.21
C LEU A 133 -17.51 -7.53 1.19
N ASN A 134 -18.20 -8.50 1.77
CA ASN A 134 -17.78 -9.13 3.02
C ASN A 134 -16.48 -9.94 2.85
N ALA A 135 -16.32 -10.66 1.73
CA ALA A 135 -15.11 -11.42 1.42
C ALA A 135 -13.88 -10.52 1.23
N ILE A 136 -14.03 -9.34 0.61
CA ILE A 136 -12.97 -8.31 0.54
C ILE A 136 -12.49 -7.89 1.94
N ASN A 137 -13.39 -7.91 2.93
CA ASN A 137 -13.11 -7.50 4.30
C ASN A 137 -12.60 -8.63 5.21
N ASP A 138 -12.60 -9.87 4.74
CA ASP A 138 -12.12 -11.01 5.51
C ASP A 138 -10.59 -11.05 5.50
N GLN A 139 -10.00 -10.86 6.69
CA GLN A 139 -8.55 -10.88 6.89
C GLN A 139 -7.90 -12.22 6.51
N LYS A 140 -8.66 -13.32 6.54
CA LYS A 140 -8.17 -14.65 6.11
C LYS A 140 -8.09 -14.79 4.59
N ILE A 141 -8.80 -13.94 3.85
CA ILE A 141 -8.74 -13.88 2.39
C ILE A 141 -7.67 -12.86 2.01
N TYR A 142 -7.86 -11.60 2.38
CA TYR A 142 -6.92 -10.51 2.14
C TYR A 142 -6.37 -9.96 3.46
N PRO A 143 -5.06 -9.71 3.58
CA PRO A 143 -4.50 -9.14 4.81
C PRO A 143 -5.10 -7.77 5.14
N THR A 144 -5.44 -7.00 4.11
CA THR A 144 -6.21 -5.75 4.22
C THR A 144 -7.09 -5.58 2.97
N PRO A 145 -8.19 -4.81 3.02
CA PRO A 145 -8.97 -4.47 1.84
C PRO A 145 -8.19 -3.72 0.76
N TYR A 146 -7.06 -3.08 1.08
CA TYR A 146 -6.19 -2.47 0.06
C TYR A 146 -5.57 -3.50 -0.89
N SER A 147 -5.43 -4.74 -0.44
CA SER A 147 -5.01 -5.85 -1.30
C SER A 147 -5.99 -6.09 -2.44
N PHE A 148 -7.28 -5.81 -2.27
CA PHE A 148 -8.26 -5.86 -3.36
C PHE A 148 -7.99 -4.78 -4.42
N PHE A 149 -7.57 -3.58 -4.04
CA PHE A 149 -7.21 -2.51 -4.99
C PHE A 149 -6.00 -2.91 -5.83
N GLU A 150 -4.98 -3.51 -5.20
CA GLU A 150 -3.82 -4.08 -5.91
C GLU A 150 -4.23 -5.19 -6.87
N THR A 151 -5.09 -6.13 -6.42
CA THR A 151 -5.60 -7.22 -7.27
C THR A 151 -6.33 -6.67 -8.48
N MET A 152 -7.23 -5.70 -8.29
CA MET A 152 -8.00 -5.08 -9.38
C MET A 152 -7.09 -4.34 -10.36
N PHE A 153 -6.11 -3.59 -9.86
CA PHE A 153 -5.11 -2.92 -10.70
C PHE A 153 -4.32 -3.92 -11.56
N ASN A 154 -3.81 -4.97 -10.93
CA ASN A 154 -3.03 -6.00 -11.61
C ASN A 154 -3.87 -6.76 -12.64
N ALA A 155 -5.11 -7.10 -12.30
CA ALA A 155 -6.02 -7.78 -13.22
C ALA A 155 -6.22 -6.93 -14.49
N ARG A 156 -6.53 -5.63 -14.33
CA ARG A 156 -6.75 -4.66 -15.43
C ARG A 156 -5.56 -4.55 -16.37
N ASN A 157 -4.36 -4.75 -15.84
CA ASN A 157 -3.11 -4.74 -16.59
C ASN A 157 -2.71 -6.13 -17.10
N GLY A 158 -3.66 -7.07 -17.19
CA GLY A 158 -3.47 -8.37 -17.83
C GLY A 158 -2.84 -9.45 -16.96
N HIS A 159 -2.73 -9.25 -15.65
CA HIS A 159 -2.16 -10.24 -14.76
C HIS A 159 -3.15 -11.40 -14.51
N LEU A 160 -2.85 -12.57 -15.07
CA LEU A 160 -3.73 -13.73 -15.04
C LEU A 160 -4.01 -14.25 -13.63
N GLU A 161 -3.01 -14.29 -12.75
CA GLU A 161 -3.21 -14.71 -11.36
C GLU A 161 -4.13 -13.76 -10.60
N SER A 162 -4.12 -12.45 -10.92
CA SER A 162 -5.05 -11.49 -10.32
C SER A 162 -6.45 -11.62 -10.88
N GLN A 163 -6.61 -11.89 -12.18
CA GLN A 163 -7.91 -12.21 -12.77
C GLN A 163 -8.50 -13.49 -12.15
N ARG A 164 -7.67 -14.53 -11.97
CA ARG A 164 -8.05 -15.77 -11.28
C ARG A 164 -8.47 -15.49 -9.85
N ALA A 165 -7.74 -14.63 -9.13
CA ALA A 165 -8.07 -14.22 -7.77
C ALA A 165 -9.44 -13.55 -7.68
N LEU A 166 -9.83 -12.70 -8.65
CA LEU A 166 -11.16 -12.09 -8.67
C LEU A 166 -12.28 -13.13 -8.86
N ILE A 167 -12.11 -14.08 -9.80
CA ILE A 167 -13.07 -15.17 -10.03
C ILE A 167 -13.19 -16.03 -8.77
N ARG A 168 -12.05 -16.38 -8.17
CA ARG A 168 -11.99 -17.19 -6.94
C ARG A 168 -12.59 -16.48 -5.73
N LEU A 169 -12.38 -15.17 -5.60
CA LEU A 169 -13.00 -14.36 -4.55
C LEU A 169 -14.52 -14.38 -4.66
N ARG A 170 -15.04 -14.25 -5.88
CA ARG A 170 -16.46 -14.39 -6.19
C ARG A 170 -16.98 -15.76 -5.77
N GLN A 171 -16.31 -16.82 -6.16
CA GLN A 171 -16.66 -18.18 -5.76
C GLN A 171 -16.65 -18.39 -4.23
N ILE A 172 -15.60 -17.94 -3.54
CA ILE A 172 -15.48 -18.06 -2.08
C ILE A 172 -16.63 -17.35 -1.38
N SER A 173 -17.03 -16.17 -1.88
CA SER A 173 -18.12 -15.38 -1.29
C SER A 173 -19.48 -16.10 -1.33
N MET A 174 -19.63 -17.11 -2.20
CA MET A 174 -20.85 -17.88 -2.38
C MET A 174 -20.75 -19.32 -1.85
N LYS A 175 -19.58 -19.73 -1.34
CA LYS A 175 -19.36 -21.11 -0.91
C LYS A 175 -20.31 -21.50 0.23
N GLY A 176 -20.95 -22.66 0.09
CA GLY A 176 -21.88 -23.20 1.10
C GLY A 176 -23.31 -22.69 0.99
N LYS A 177 -23.62 -21.93 -0.06
CA LYS A 177 -24.95 -21.40 -0.33
C LYS A 177 -25.60 -22.13 -1.49
N THR A 178 -26.68 -22.85 -1.20
CA THR A 178 -27.36 -23.75 -2.16
C THR A 178 -27.96 -23.01 -3.34
N GLU A 179 -28.32 -21.75 -3.16
CA GLU A 179 -28.90 -20.89 -4.18
C GLU A 179 -27.89 -20.50 -5.27
N PHE A 180 -26.57 -20.61 -5.03
CA PHE A 180 -25.52 -20.21 -5.96
C PHE A 180 -24.87 -21.38 -6.74
N VAL A 181 -25.42 -22.59 -6.70
CA VAL A 181 -24.78 -23.79 -7.26
C VAL A 181 -24.45 -23.64 -8.75
N ASP A 182 -25.41 -23.23 -9.58
CA ASP A 182 -25.21 -23.09 -11.03
C ASP A 182 -24.17 -22.02 -11.38
N LEU A 183 -24.15 -20.93 -10.61
CA LEU A 183 -23.14 -19.87 -10.78
C LEU A 183 -21.76 -20.34 -10.33
N ILE A 184 -21.66 -21.13 -9.25
CA ILE A 184 -20.40 -21.72 -8.79
C ILE A 184 -19.82 -22.66 -9.86
N GLU A 185 -20.67 -23.43 -10.55
CA GLU A 185 -20.25 -24.29 -11.68
C GLU A 185 -19.67 -23.46 -12.82
N LYS A 186 -20.37 -22.41 -13.27
CA LYS A 186 -19.85 -21.49 -14.29
C LYS A 186 -18.51 -20.85 -13.89
N LEU A 187 -18.36 -20.47 -12.62
CA LEU A 187 -17.09 -19.92 -12.13
C LEU A 187 -15.98 -20.97 -12.09
N ASN A 188 -16.29 -22.26 -11.91
CA ASN A 188 -15.30 -23.33 -12.04
C ASN A 188 -14.80 -23.43 -13.48
N ASP A 189 -15.69 -23.36 -14.47
CA ASP A 189 -15.30 -23.37 -15.89
C ASP A 189 -14.38 -22.18 -16.22
N ASP A 190 -14.73 -20.98 -15.72
CA ASP A 190 -13.89 -19.78 -15.87
C ASP A 190 -12.52 -19.94 -15.18
N LEU A 191 -12.48 -20.59 -14.00
CA LEU A 191 -11.24 -20.91 -13.29
C LEU A 191 -10.38 -21.93 -14.05
N GLU A 192 -10.97 -22.96 -14.63
CA GLU A 192 -10.25 -23.94 -15.45
C GLU A 192 -9.65 -23.29 -16.70
N ALA A 193 -10.42 -22.44 -17.37
CA ALA A 193 -9.97 -21.71 -18.54
C ALA A 193 -8.79 -20.77 -18.23
N ILE A 194 -8.81 -20.07 -17.09
CA ILE A 194 -7.70 -19.19 -16.70
C ILE A 194 -6.50 -19.98 -16.18
N ASP A 195 -6.71 -21.09 -15.47
CA ASP A 195 -5.63 -21.97 -15.01
C ASP A 195 -4.84 -22.56 -16.19
N ALA A 196 -5.51 -22.89 -17.30
CA ALA A 196 -4.86 -23.29 -18.54
C ALA A 196 -3.97 -22.18 -19.11
N LYS A 197 -4.43 -20.91 -19.11
CA LYS A 197 -3.64 -19.75 -19.55
C LYS A 197 -2.44 -19.51 -18.64
N ILE A 198 -2.61 -19.60 -17.32
CA ILE A 198 -1.53 -19.48 -16.34
C ILE A 198 -0.49 -20.57 -16.55
N ALA A 199 -0.92 -21.83 -16.76
CA ALA A 199 -0.03 -22.94 -17.03
C ALA A 199 0.82 -22.74 -18.30
N ALA A 200 0.22 -22.18 -19.36
CA ALA A 200 0.95 -21.77 -20.56
C ALA A 200 1.96 -20.66 -20.26
N LYS A 201 1.54 -19.58 -19.58
CA LYS A 201 2.40 -18.45 -19.25
C LYS A 201 3.58 -18.82 -18.36
N ARG A 202 3.38 -19.74 -17.40
CA ARG A 202 4.45 -20.27 -16.54
C ARG A 202 5.58 -20.93 -17.33
N LYS A 203 5.31 -21.49 -18.52
CA LYS A 203 6.37 -22.05 -19.38
C LYS A 203 7.27 -20.96 -19.93
N GLU A 204 6.70 -19.83 -20.36
CA GLU A 204 7.46 -18.66 -20.81
C GLU A 204 8.29 -18.04 -19.69
N ILE A 205 7.68 -17.86 -18.52
CA ILE A 205 8.35 -17.32 -17.32
C ILE A 205 9.57 -18.18 -16.96
N LYS A 206 9.44 -19.51 -16.98
CA LYS A 206 10.56 -20.43 -16.70
C LYS A 206 11.73 -20.24 -17.68
N ALA A 207 11.47 -19.95 -18.96
CA ALA A 207 12.51 -19.71 -19.94
C ALA A 207 13.25 -18.38 -19.67
N GLN A 208 12.51 -17.31 -19.36
CA GLN A 208 13.06 -16.01 -18.99
C GLN A 208 13.87 -16.08 -17.69
N GLU A 209 13.34 -16.78 -16.68
CA GLU A 209 14.01 -17.00 -15.40
C GLU A 209 15.34 -17.74 -15.57
N LYS A 210 15.39 -18.74 -16.47
CA LYS A 210 16.63 -19.45 -16.79
C LYS A 210 17.67 -18.50 -17.38
N ALA A 211 17.28 -17.68 -18.35
CA ALA A 211 18.19 -16.69 -18.96
C ALA A 211 18.73 -15.69 -17.93
N ARG A 212 17.87 -15.20 -17.02
CA ARG A 212 18.27 -14.31 -15.93
C ARG A 212 19.23 -15.00 -14.94
N LYS A 213 18.98 -16.27 -14.59
CA LYS A 213 19.85 -17.08 -13.72
C LYS A 213 21.25 -17.25 -14.28
N ASP A 214 21.39 -17.41 -15.59
CA ASP A 214 22.70 -17.49 -16.24
C ASP A 214 23.48 -16.18 -16.10
N ILE A 215 22.82 -15.03 -16.24
CA ILE A 215 23.43 -13.70 -16.01
C ILE A 215 23.87 -13.55 -14.54
N MET A 216 22.98 -13.85 -13.59
CA MET A 216 23.29 -13.74 -12.15
C MET A 216 24.50 -14.60 -11.75
N SER A 217 24.65 -15.79 -12.32
CA SER A 217 25.77 -16.69 -12.00
C SER A 217 27.14 -16.07 -12.32
N LYS A 218 27.21 -15.21 -13.35
CA LYS A 218 28.42 -14.47 -13.71
C LYS A 218 28.65 -13.31 -12.74
N LEU A 219 27.59 -12.58 -12.40
CA LEU A 219 27.64 -11.43 -11.48
C LEU A 219 27.97 -11.82 -10.04
N ASP A 220 27.59 -13.02 -9.61
CA ASP A 220 27.93 -13.55 -8.27
C ASP A 220 29.45 -13.66 -8.07
N ARG A 221 30.20 -13.83 -9.17
CA ARG A 221 31.67 -13.96 -9.22
C ARG A 221 32.37 -12.65 -9.63
N ALA A 222 31.65 -11.54 -9.68
CA ALA A 222 32.25 -10.24 -9.95
C ALA A 222 33.35 -9.93 -8.91
N ALA A 223 34.39 -9.23 -9.32
CA ALA A 223 35.41 -8.69 -8.42
C ALA A 223 34.75 -7.77 -7.36
N ASP A 224 35.46 -7.48 -6.26
CA ASP A 224 34.90 -6.73 -5.14
C ASP A 224 34.30 -5.38 -5.56
N ASP A 225 34.94 -4.68 -6.51
CA ASP A 225 34.44 -3.42 -7.08
C ASP A 225 33.06 -3.52 -7.76
N GLY A 226 32.68 -4.71 -8.24
CA GLY A 226 31.37 -4.98 -8.84
C GLY A 226 30.37 -5.61 -7.87
N GLN A 227 30.69 -5.70 -6.58
CA GLN A 227 29.79 -6.21 -5.55
C GLN A 227 28.87 -5.11 -5.02
N LEU A 228 27.60 -5.44 -4.73
CA LEU A 228 26.59 -4.51 -4.23
C LEU A 228 27.10 -3.65 -3.07
N ARG A 229 27.78 -4.27 -2.09
CA ARG A 229 28.32 -3.54 -0.93
C ARG A 229 29.30 -2.46 -1.36
N THR A 230 30.26 -2.80 -2.20
CA THR A 230 31.31 -1.86 -2.63
C THR A 230 30.73 -0.76 -3.50
N LEU A 231 29.79 -1.07 -4.40
CA LEU A 231 29.04 -0.07 -5.17
C LEU A 231 28.27 0.90 -4.26
N LEU A 232 27.57 0.37 -3.24
CA LEU A 232 26.84 1.16 -2.27
C LEU A 232 27.77 2.06 -1.44
N GLN A 233 28.87 1.50 -0.92
CA GLN A 233 29.85 2.24 -0.12
C GLN A 233 30.57 3.34 -0.92
N LYS A 234 30.66 3.21 -2.25
CA LYS A 234 31.23 4.24 -3.15
C LYS A 234 30.20 5.27 -3.62
N ASN A 235 28.95 5.21 -3.15
CA ASN A 235 27.83 5.99 -3.68
C ASN A 235 27.60 5.80 -5.21
N ASP A 236 27.97 4.64 -5.77
CA ASP A 236 27.73 4.33 -7.19
C ASP A 236 26.28 3.92 -7.44
N ARG A 237 25.39 4.91 -7.44
CA ARG A 237 23.95 4.74 -7.68
C ARG A 237 23.64 4.04 -9.00
N ALA A 238 24.37 4.38 -10.06
CA ALA A 238 24.16 3.81 -11.38
C ALA A 238 24.54 2.32 -11.42
N GLY A 239 25.69 1.97 -10.84
CA GLY A 239 26.14 0.58 -10.72
C GLY A 239 25.21 -0.25 -9.84
N VAL A 240 24.74 0.29 -8.71
CA VAL A 240 23.73 -0.36 -7.87
C VAL A 240 22.45 -0.64 -8.66
N VAL A 241 21.94 0.34 -9.43
CA VAL A 241 20.69 0.17 -10.20
C VAL A 241 20.85 -0.86 -11.32
N ASP A 242 21.94 -0.82 -12.08
CA ASP A 242 22.25 -1.81 -13.11
C ASP A 242 22.34 -3.24 -12.52
N LEU A 243 22.93 -3.36 -11.33
CA LEU A 243 23.00 -4.62 -10.62
C LEU A 243 21.60 -5.08 -10.16
N LEU A 244 20.83 -4.23 -9.48
CA LEU A 244 19.49 -4.57 -8.99
C LEU A 244 18.56 -5.00 -10.14
N GLN A 245 18.58 -4.30 -11.28
CA GLN A 245 17.78 -4.65 -12.46
C GLN A 245 18.02 -6.09 -12.94
N LYS A 246 19.24 -6.61 -12.82
CA LYS A 246 19.60 -7.98 -13.22
C LYS A 246 19.15 -9.04 -12.22
N TYR A 247 18.98 -8.68 -10.95
CA TYR A 247 18.56 -9.59 -9.88
C TYR A 247 17.06 -9.59 -9.62
N LEU A 248 16.35 -8.50 -9.95
CA LEU A 248 14.90 -8.43 -9.80
C LEU A 248 14.22 -9.50 -10.69
N PRO A 249 13.33 -10.34 -10.13
CA PRO A 249 12.59 -11.36 -10.88
C PRO A 249 11.43 -10.75 -11.67
N ARG A 250 11.74 -9.88 -12.65
CA ARG A 250 10.76 -9.15 -13.47
C ARG A 250 9.72 -10.07 -14.09
N GLU A 251 10.15 -11.22 -14.58
CA GLU A 251 9.29 -12.24 -15.19
C GLU A 251 8.20 -12.80 -14.25
N GLN A 252 8.38 -12.63 -12.94
CA GLN A 252 7.43 -13.08 -11.92
C GLN A 252 6.66 -11.92 -11.28
N MET A 253 6.95 -10.67 -11.60
CA MET A 253 6.34 -9.51 -10.94
C MET A 253 4.93 -9.23 -11.48
N THR A 254 4.05 -8.81 -10.60
CA THR A 254 2.79 -8.18 -10.97
C THR A 254 3.02 -6.82 -11.66
N PRO A 255 2.06 -6.31 -12.44
CA PRO A 255 2.13 -4.96 -13.00
C PRO A 255 2.42 -3.87 -11.95
N MET A 256 1.79 -3.94 -10.78
CA MET A 256 2.04 -3.03 -9.66
C MET A 256 3.50 -3.07 -9.20
N GLU A 257 4.06 -4.27 -9.04
CA GLU A 257 5.46 -4.43 -8.64
C GLU A 257 6.42 -3.89 -9.70
N HIS A 258 6.10 -4.04 -10.99
CA HIS A 258 6.89 -3.42 -12.06
C HIS A 258 6.97 -1.91 -11.92
N MET A 259 5.82 -1.24 -11.81
CA MET A 259 5.76 0.21 -11.64
C MET A 259 6.52 0.66 -10.39
N PHE A 260 6.30 -0.05 -9.28
CA PHE A 260 6.97 0.20 -8.02
C PHE A 260 8.50 0.16 -8.16
N TRP A 261 9.04 -0.94 -8.70
CA TRP A 261 10.48 -1.09 -8.86
C TRP A 261 11.07 -0.15 -9.90
N ASP A 262 10.35 0.16 -10.98
CA ASP A 262 10.81 1.11 -12.00
C ASP A 262 10.97 2.52 -11.41
N GLN A 263 9.99 2.95 -10.62
CA GLN A 263 10.06 4.24 -9.92
C GLN A 263 11.20 4.28 -8.90
N VAL A 264 11.30 3.26 -8.04
CA VAL A 264 12.36 3.16 -7.02
C VAL A 264 13.75 3.16 -7.68
N LEU A 265 13.96 2.34 -8.71
CA LEU A 265 15.26 2.25 -9.38
C LEU A 265 15.61 3.55 -10.10
N ASN A 266 14.63 4.21 -10.73
CA ASN A 266 14.85 5.51 -11.36
C ASN A 266 15.29 6.56 -10.33
N LYS A 267 14.67 6.57 -9.16
CA LYS A 267 14.97 7.54 -8.10
C LYS A 267 16.23 7.22 -7.30
N ILE A 268 16.60 5.95 -7.19
CA ILE A 268 17.94 5.58 -6.72
C ILE A 268 18.99 6.14 -7.68
N LYS A 269 18.81 5.99 -9.00
CA LYS A 269 19.74 6.48 -10.02
C LYS A 269 19.80 8.01 -10.08
N ASN A 270 18.64 8.65 -9.97
CA ASN A 270 18.44 10.08 -10.15
C ASN A 270 17.65 10.66 -8.96
N PRO A 271 18.25 10.76 -7.76
CA PRO A 271 17.54 11.26 -6.59
C PRO A 271 17.27 12.76 -6.72
N ALA A 272 16.24 13.24 -6.02
CA ALA A 272 15.99 14.67 -5.87
C ALA A 272 17.24 15.40 -5.32
N PRO A 273 17.45 16.68 -5.67
CA PRO A 273 18.45 17.53 -5.05
C PRO A 273 18.29 17.55 -3.52
N ILE A 274 19.38 17.71 -2.76
CA ILE A 274 19.36 17.64 -1.28
C ILE A 274 18.31 18.58 -0.67
N LYS A 275 18.20 19.82 -1.18
CA LYS A 275 17.19 20.80 -0.74
C LYS A 275 15.73 20.37 -0.96
N ASP A 276 15.50 19.43 -1.86
CA ASP A 276 14.17 18.91 -2.23
C ASP A 276 13.84 17.58 -1.51
N ARG A 277 14.75 17.10 -0.64
CA ARG A 277 14.57 15.88 0.16
C ARG A 277 13.81 16.13 1.45
N VAL A 278 13.49 15.06 2.17
CA VAL A 278 12.92 15.10 3.51
C VAL A 278 13.85 14.44 4.52
N LEU A 279 13.89 15.02 5.72
CA LEU A 279 14.60 14.51 6.88
C LEU A 279 13.77 13.43 7.55
N VAL A 280 14.33 12.23 7.61
CA VAL A 280 13.72 11.07 8.25
C VAL A 280 14.69 10.46 9.24
N TYR A 281 14.16 9.70 10.19
CA TYR A 281 14.90 9.06 11.25
C TYR A 281 14.67 7.56 11.26
N ARG A 282 15.69 6.83 11.72
CA ARG A 282 15.63 5.39 11.93
C ARG A 282 16.43 5.01 13.17
N GLY A 283 15.79 4.28 14.08
CA GLY A 283 16.53 3.54 15.10
C GLY A 283 17.28 2.38 14.43
N THR A 284 18.58 2.27 14.67
CA THR A 284 19.46 1.30 14.00
C THR A 284 19.98 0.23 14.95
N TYR A 285 19.30 0.04 16.09
CA TYR A 285 19.69 -0.98 17.06
C TYR A 285 19.71 -2.37 16.41
N GLY A 286 20.87 -3.02 16.42
CA GLY A 286 21.10 -4.33 15.80
C GLY A 286 21.22 -4.32 14.26
N ASP A 287 21.10 -3.15 13.61
CA ASP A 287 21.34 -3.04 12.18
C ASP A 287 22.84 -3.07 11.88
N ARG A 288 23.24 -3.80 10.85
CA ARG A 288 24.59 -3.72 10.31
C ARG A 288 24.69 -2.55 9.32
N LEU A 289 25.47 -1.55 9.67
CA LEU A 289 25.78 -0.39 8.83
C LEU A 289 27.14 -0.55 8.13
N TYR A 290 27.34 0.16 7.02
CA TYR A 290 28.52 0.02 6.18
C TYR A 290 29.18 1.40 5.93
N PRO A 291 30.41 1.65 6.43
CA PRO A 291 31.14 2.89 6.18
C PRO A 291 31.36 3.17 4.70
N GLU A 292 31.34 4.44 4.31
CA GLU A 292 31.68 4.88 2.94
C GLU A 292 33.12 4.45 2.55
N ILE A 293 33.35 4.26 1.26
CA ILE A 293 34.68 4.13 0.67
C ILE A 293 35.09 5.48 0.08
N VAL A 294 36.17 6.05 0.61
CA VAL A 294 36.76 7.31 0.15
C VAL A 294 38.17 7.03 -0.34
N ASN A 295 38.52 7.52 -1.54
CA ASN A 295 39.84 7.31 -2.16
C ASN A 295 40.28 5.83 -2.22
N GLY A 296 39.32 4.92 -2.45
CA GLY A 296 39.57 3.48 -2.59
C GLY A 296 39.76 2.72 -1.27
N SER A 297 39.62 3.37 -0.11
CA SER A 297 39.70 2.74 1.21
C SER A 297 38.40 2.91 2.00
N VAL A 298 38.00 1.88 2.74
CA VAL A 298 36.83 1.95 3.63
C VAL A 298 37.16 2.90 4.79
N MET A 299 36.28 3.85 5.08
CA MET A 299 36.44 4.74 6.23
C MET A 299 36.46 3.95 7.54
N GLU A 300 37.27 4.40 8.49
CA GLU A 300 37.21 3.89 9.86
C GLU A 300 35.83 4.15 10.45
N TYR A 301 35.29 3.16 11.18
CA TYR A 301 33.90 3.20 11.63
C TYR A 301 33.61 4.44 12.49
N ASP A 302 34.47 4.76 13.45
CA ASP A 302 34.34 5.94 14.31
C ASP A 302 34.30 7.26 13.51
N GLN A 303 35.05 7.33 12.42
CA GLN A 303 35.05 8.49 11.53
C GLN A 303 33.74 8.54 10.74
N ALA A 304 33.31 7.41 10.16
CA ALA A 304 32.05 7.32 9.43
C ALA A 304 30.84 7.66 10.31
N VAL A 305 30.88 7.29 11.59
CA VAL A 305 29.86 7.65 12.60
C VAL A 305 29.84 9.17 12.83
N LYS A 306 30.99 9.78 13.10
CA LYS A 306 31.11 11.23 13.34
C LYS A 306 30.70 12.07 12.13
N GLU A 307 30.92 11.57 10.93
CA GLU A 307 30.58 12.26 9.68
C GLU A 307 29.20 11.86 9.11
N GLY A 308 28.53 10.87 9.71
CA GLY A 308 27.26 10.35 9.20
C GLY A 308 27.37 9.72 7.80
N ARG A 309 28.46 9.01 7.51
CA ARG A 309 28.76 8.41 6.20
C ARG A 309 28.62 6.89 6.23
N LEU A 310 27.42 6.42 6.59
CA LEU A 310 27.10 5.00 6.70
C LEU A 310 25.92 4.63 5.80
N ALA A 311 26.03 3.51 5.10
CA ALA A 311 24.96 2.90 4.35
C ALA A 311 24.16 1.92 5.22
N ALA A 312 22.85 1.80 4.99
CA ALA A 312 22.04 0.73 5.54
C ALA A 312 21.56 -0.22 4.43
N MET A 313 21.32 -1.48 4.78
CA MET A 313 20.69 -2.46 3.89
C MET A 313 19.62 -3.23 4.65
N SER A 314 18.53 -3.52 3.96
CA SER A 314 17.40 -4.33 4.45
C SER A 314 17.84 -5.72 4.89
N THR A 315 17.09 -6.28 5.83
CA THR A 315 17.42 -7.57 6.46
C THR A 315 17.39 -8.75 5.48
N ILE A 316 16.62 -8.64 4.38
CA ILE A 316 16.63 -9.65 3.31
C ILE A 316 18.00 -9.77 2.63
N ILE A 317 18.80 -8.70 2.63
CA ILE A 317 20.15 -8.68 2.06
C ILE A 317 21.20 -9.05 3.12
N THR A 318 21.09 -8.50 4.34
CA THR A 318 22.18 -8.61 5.33
C THR A 318 22.27 -9.97 6.02
N ARG A 319 21.15 -10.69 6.17
CA ARG A 319 21.08 -11.96 6.92
C ARG A 319 21.68 -13.16 6.18
N ASN A 320 21.73 -13.12 4.85
CA ASN A 320 22.14 -14.26 4.04
C ASN A 320 23.67 -14.35 3.90
N GLN A 321 24.21 -15.58 3.80
CA GLN A 321 25.64 -15.83 3.63
C GLN A 321 26.07 -15.79 2.15
N GLY A 322 27.35 -15.53 1.90
CA GLY A 322 27.95 -15.46 0.56
C GLY A 322 28.29 -14.04 0.09
N THR A 323 28.69 -13.92 -1.18
CA THR A 323 29.02 -12.64 -1.83
C THR A 323 27.81 -11.72 -1.84
N TRP A 324 28.03 -10.40 -1.85
CA TRP A 324 26.95 -9.43 -1.76
C TRP A 324 25.99 -9.51 -2.94
N ASN A 325 26.50 -9.81 -4.14
CA ASN A 325 25.66 -10.06 -5.31
C ASN A 325 24.83 -11.34 -5.15
N ARG A 326 25.41 -12.42 -4.61
CA ARG A 326 24.65 -13.66 -4.36
C ARG A 326 23.49 -13.45 -3.38
N ARG A 327 23.64 -12.56 -2.40
CA ARG A 327 22.58 -12.23 -1.43
C ARG A 327 21.36 -11.58 -2.09
N LEU A 328 21.53 -10.89 -3.23
CA LEU A 328 20.42 -10.33 -4.01
C LEU A 328 19.49 -11.40 -4.61
N ARG A 329 19.93 -12.68 -4.72
CA ARG A 329 19.02 -13.80 -5.09
C ARG A 329 17.88 -13.98 -4.08
N SER A 330 17.99 -13.39 -2.89
CA SER A 330 16.92 -13.38 -1.90
C SER A 330 15.68 -12.63 -2.39
N LEU A 331 15.84 -11.66 -3.30
CA LEU A 331 14.73 -10.96 -3.96
C LEU A 331 13.91 -11.88 -4.86
N GLN A 332 14.53 -12.92 -5.43
CA GLN A 332 13.79 -13.94 -6.18
C GLN A 332 12.97 -14.82 -5.23
N THR A 333 13.60 -15.28 -4.16
CA THR A 333 12.96 -16.24 -3.23
C THR A 333 11.99 -15.59 -2.26
N MET A 334 11.84 -14.26 -2.29
CA MET A 334 10.96 -13.56 -1.35
C MET A 334 9.48 -13.88 -1.55
N PHE A 335 9.09 -14.22 -2.78
CA PHE A 335 7.70 -14.55 -3.12
C PHE A 335 7.22 -15.87 -2.54
N ASP A 336 8.14 -16.75 -2.12
CA ASP A 336 7.82 -18.03 -1.47
C ASP A 336 8.02 -17.98 0.05
N LYS A 337 8.40 -16.82 0.62
CA LYS A 337 8.72 -16.65 2.04
C LYS A 337 7.55 -16.07 2.82
N LYS A 338 7.63 -16.14 4.14
CA LYS A 338 6.64 -15.56 5.07
C LYS A 338 6.29 -14.11 4.75
N ILE A 339 7.24 -13.30 4.27
CA ILE A 339 7.02 -11.89 3.93
C ILE A 339 5.96 -11.70 2.83
N SER A 340 5.80 -12.64 1.89
CA SER A 340 4.78 -12.56 0.83
C SER A 340 3.49 -13.30 1.18
N GLN A 341 3.37 -13.87 2.38
CA GLN A 341 2.21 -14.66 2.80
C GLN A 341 1.27 -13.81 3.65
N ASN A 342 -0.05 -14.03 3.53
CA ASN A 342 -1.01 -13.37 4.41
C ASN A 342 -0.80 -13.84 5.88
N PRO A 343 -0.53 -12.91 6.82
CA PRO A 343 -0.27 -13.24 8.23
C PRO A 343 -1.44 -13.90 8.95
N PHE A 344 -2.66 -13.75 8.44
CA PHE A 344 -3.86 -14.33 9.02
C PHE A 344 -4.25 -15.66 8.37
N ASN A 345 -3.65 -16.00 7.23
CA ASN A 345 -3.85 -17.25 6.52
C ASN A 345 -2.72 -17.48 5.48
N VAL A 346 -1.71 -18.26 5.85
CA VAL A 346 -0.55 -18.53 4.98
C VAL A 346 -0.93 -19.29 3.70
N GLU A 347 -2.07 -19.98 3.71
CA GLU A 347 -2.60 -20.74 2.57
C GLU A 347 -3.49 -19.89 1.65
N SER A 348 -3.67 -18.59 1.93
CA SER A 348 -4.47 -17.73 1.07
C SER A 348 -3.89 -17.67 -0.34
N GLU A 349 -4.69 -18.14 -1.31
CA GLU A 349 -4.35 -18.07 -2.74
C GLU A 349 -4.30 -16.62 -3.27
N MET A 350 -4.83 -15.64 -2.52
CA MET A 350 -4.89 -14.24 -2.93
C MET A 350 -3.54 -13.53 -2.88
N ASN A 351 -2.57 -14.09 -2.16
CA ASN A 351 -1.26 -13.48 -1.96
C ASN A 351 -0.55 -13.19 -3.28
N ALA A 352 -0.66 -14.09 -4.27
CA ALA A 352 -0.03 -13.92 -5.58
C ALA A 352 -0.54 -12.69 -6.36
N SER A 353 -1.77 -12.26 -6.07
CA SER A 353 -2.44 -11.14 -6.75
C SER A 353 -2.22 -9.76 -6.11
N SER A 354 -1.75 -9.75 -4.85
CA SER A 354 -1.64 -8.57 -3.99
C SER A 354 -0.36 -8.58 -3.14
N ARG A 355 0.77 -8.90 -3.78
CA ARG A 355 2.04 -9.18 -3.09
C ARG A 355 2.62 -7.96 -2.38
N LEU A 356 2.54 -6.77 -2.98
CA LEU A 356 3.17 -5.58 -2.40
C LEU A 356 2.49 -5.18 -1.09
N THR A 357 1.16 -5.07 -1.10
CA THR A 357 0.36 -4.81 0.11
C THR A 357 0.55 -5.90 1.17
N THR A 358 0.66 -7.16 0.75
CA THR A 358 0.96 -8.28 1.66
C THR A 358 2.34 -8.14 2.31
N MET A 359 3.38 -7.81 1.53
CA MET A 359 4.74 -7.59 2.04
C MET A 359 4.83 -6.41 3.00
N MET A 360 4.11 -5.31 2.74
CA MET A 360 4.04 -4.18 3.66
C MET A 360 3.32 -4.56 4.96
N LYS A 361 2.23 -5.33 4.87
CA LYS A 361 1.52 -5.79 6.06
C LYS A 361 2.42 -6.68 6.90
N GLN A 362 3.08 -7.65 6.28
CA GLN A 362 4.01 -8.54 6.97
C GLN A 362 5.20 -7.77 7.54
N HIS A 363 5.75 -6.79 6.83
CA HIS A 363 6.82 -5.95 7.36
C HIS A 363 6.44 -5.27 8.67
N SER A 364 5.21 -4.76 8.77
CA SER A 364 4.74 -4.12 10.02
C SER A 364 4.66 -5.10 11.19
N ILE A 365 4.48 -6.40 10.95
CA ILE A 365 4.39 -7.43 11.98
C ILE A 365 5.77 -7.99 12.31
N GLU A 366 6.55 -8.30 11.27
CA GLU A 366 7.89 -8.85 11.34
C GLU A 366 8.74 -8.32 10.18
N ALA A 367 9.56 -7.31 10.46
CA ALA A 367 10.46 -6.70 9.48
C ALA A 367 11.59 -7.63 9.01
N GLN A 368 11.82 -8.76 9.69
CA GLN A 368 12.88 -9.71 9.33
C GLN A 368 12.61 -10.38 7.98
N GLY A 369 13.60 -10.31 7.09
CA GLY A 369 13.48 -10.85 5.73
C GLY A 369 12.67 -9.97 4.79
N SER A 370 12.29 -8.76 5.22
CA SER A 370 11.61 -7.79 4.38
C SER A 370 12.56 -7.07 3.42
N PRO A 371 12.11 -6.70 2.21
CA PRO A 371 12.86 -5.83 1.30
C PRO A 371 12.82 -4.34 1.70
N PHE A 372 12.21 -3.99 2.83
CA PHE A 372 12.06 -2.59 3.25
C PHE A 372 12.96 -2.23 4.43
N LEU A 373 13.34 -0.95 4.48
CA LEU A 373 13.88 -0.24 5.62
C LEU A 373 12.80 0.70 6.17
N SER A 374 12.48 0.58 7.45
CA SER A 374 11.56 1.47 8.16
C SER A 374 12.22 2.81 8.52
N PHE A 375 11.48 3.88 8.29
CA PHE A 375 11.81 5.24 8.67
C PHE A 375 10.61 5.91 9.31
N THR A 376 10.84 6.99 10.02
CA THR A 376 9.78 7.87 10.55
C THR A 376 10.26 9.31 10.45
N THR A 377 9.34 10.26 10.24
CA THR A 377 9.67 11.69 10.32
C THR A 377 9.56 12.24 11.75
N ASP A 378 9.11 11.42 12.70
CA ASP A 378 9.05 11.76 14.11
C ASP A 378 10.34 11.35 14.83
N PHE A 379 11.09 12.34 15.33
CA PHE A 379 12.34 12.10 16.05
C PHE A 379 12.11 11.19 17.27
N ALA A 380 11.06 11.43 18.05
CA ALA A 380 10.78 10.69 19.28
C ALA A 380 10.53 9.20 19.01
N THR A 381 9.82 8.89 17.93
CA THR A 381 9.63 7.52 17.45
C THR A 381 10.96 6.89 17.05
N GLY A 382 11.76 7.57 16.22
CA GLY A 382 13.08 7.06 15.83
C GLY A 382 14.01 6.79 17.03
N TYR A 383 14.00 7.70 18.01
CA TYR A 383 14.72 7.55 19.27
C TYR A 383 14.21 6.34 20.08
N ARG A 384 12.89 6.16 20.21
CA ARG A 384 12.32 4.99 20.90
C ARG A 384 12.81 3.68 20.30
N PHE A 385 12.84 3.58 18.97
CA PHE A 385 13.34 2.39 18.27
C PHE A 385 14.86 2.20 18.37
N GLY A 386 15.64 3.28 18.46
CA GLY A 386 17.09 3.21 18.57
C GLY A 386 17.62 2.95 19.99
N PHE A 387 16.88 3.38 21.01
CA PHE A 387 17.37 3.44 22.39
C PHE A 387 16.47 2.80 23.45
N SER A 388 15.16 2.61 23.19
CA SER A 388 14.18 2.23 24.23
C SER A 388 13.55 0.84 24.07
N ILE A 389 13.52 0.28 22.86
CA ILE A 389 12.93 -1.06 22.62
C ILE A 389 13.89 -2.20 23.01
N SER A 390 15.16 -1.88 23.26
CA SER A 390 16.06 -2.78 23.98
C SER A 390 15.61 -2.89 25.44
N GLY A 391 14.64 -3.77 25.72
CA GLY A 391 14.34 -4.18 27.10
C GLY A 391 15.63 -4.67 27.78
N ASP A 392 15.65 -4.68 29.10
CA ASP A 392 16.82 -4.99 29.97
C ASP A 392 17.51 -6.36 29.71
N ALA A 393 17.06 -7.13 28.72
CA ALA A 393 17.59 -8.43 28.30
C ALA A 393 18.22 -8.46 26.89
N ALA A 394 18.23 -7.35 26.14
CA ALA A 394 18.77 -7.33 24.77
C ALA A 394 20.28 -7.01 24.77
N ASP A 395 21.08 -8.07 24.57
CA ASP A 395 22.52 -8.15 24.27
C ASP A 395 23.43 -7.02 24.79
N LYS A 396 24.38 -7.41 25.66
CA LYS A 396 25.53 -6.59 26.08
C LYS A 396 26.36 -6.03 24.91
N ASP A 397 26.12 -6.48 23.68
CA ASP A 397 26.91 -6.21 22.49
C ASP A 397 26.20 -5.29 21.46
N GLY A 398 24.92 -4.96 21.65
CA GLY A 398 24.20 -4.04 20.74
C GLY A 398 24.31 -2.59 21.17
N SER A 399 24.99 -1.73 20.38
CA SER A 399 25.02 -0.29 20.67
C SER A 399 23.65 0.34 20.38
N ARG A 400 23.17 1.15 21.33
CA ARG A 400 21.99 1.99 21.13
C ARG A 400 22.37 3.10 20.15
N ALA A 401 21.64 3.17 19.04
CA ALA A 401 22.01 4.04 17.95
C ALA A 401 20.81 4.43 17.07
N MET A 402 20.97 5.57 16.41
CA MET A 402 19.96 6.15 15.53
C MET A 402 20.63 6.98 14.43
N GLY A 403 20.08 6.89 13.22
CA GLY A 403 20.47 7.69 12.09
C GLY A 403 19.40 8.68 11.67
N ALA A 404 19.84 9.81 11.14
CA ALA A 404 19.02 10.77 10.41
C ALA A 404 19.45 10.81 8.94
N PHE A 405 18.48 10.86 8.04
CA PHE A 405 18.69 10.69 6.60
C PHE A 405 17.91 11.75 5.81
N LEU A 406 18.52 12.26 4.74
CA LEU A 406 17.84 13.04 3.70
C LEU A 406 17.51 12.12 2.52
N ILE A 407 16.23 11.77 2.44
CA ILE A 407 15.71 10.82 1.45
C ILE A 407 14.83 11.55 0.45
N ASP A 408 14.87 11.14 -0.81
CA ASP A 408 13.93 11.60 -1.82
C ASP A 408 12.49 11.24 -1.37
N PRO A 409 11.57 12.23 -1.24
CA PRO A 409 10.19 11.95 -0.84
C PRO A 409 9.48 10.99 -1.80
N GLU A 410 9.94 10.89 -3.05
CA GLU A 410 9.47 9.94 -4.05
C GLU A 410 10.14 8.55 -3.99
N ILE A 411 10.68 8.13 -2.85
CA ILE A 411 10.97 6.71 -2.56
C ILE A 411 10.54 6.31 -1.15
N LEU A 412 9.85 7.20 -0.44
CA LEU A 412 9.27 6.94 0.87
C LEU A 412 7.80 6.54 0.75
N LEU A 413 7.54 5.27 1.06
CA LEU A 413 6.21 4.68 0.98
C LEU A 413 5.58 4.71 2.35
N PHE A 414 4.49 5.45 2.52
CA PHE A 414 3.78 5.39 3.80
C PHE A 414 3.18 4.00 4.03
N ASN A 415 3.48 3.35 5.16
CA ASN A 415 3.00 2.01 5.45
C ASN A 415 1.55 2.00 5.95
N GLN A 416 0.60 2.18 5.04
CA GLN A 416 -0.84 2.17 5.36
C GLN A 416 -1.35 0.80 5.81
N MET A 417 -0.55 -0.25 5.64
CA MET A 417 -0.88 -1.59 6.08
C MET A 417 -0.54 -1.80 7.56
N THR A 418 0.25 -0.90 8.16
CA THR A 418 0.63 -0.98 9.57
C THR A 418 -0.58 -0.87 10.50
N SER A 419 -0.54 -1.63 11.58
CA SER A 419 -1.47 -1.50 12.70
C SER A 419 -0.88 -0.67 13.84
N PHE A 420 0.19 0.09 13.58
CA PHE A 420 0.91 0.88 14.57
C PHE A 420 0.85 2.39 14.23
N LYS A 421 -0.31 3.02 14.49
CA LYS A 421 -0.59 4.43 14.12
C LYS A 421 0.42 5.45 14.62
N GLY A 422 0.93 5.24 15.83
CA GLY A 422 1.85 6.17 16.48
C GLY A 422 3.26 6.14 15.91
N GLU A 423 3.58 5.22 14.99
CA GLU A 423 4.93 5.08 14.45
C GLU A 423 5.15 5.92 13.19
N MET A 424 4.06 6.23 12.45
CA MET A 424 4.13 6.96 11.18
C MET A 424 5.21 6.35 10.26
N GLU A 425 5.15 5.03 10.08
CA GLU A 425 6.18 4.28 9.39
C GLU A 425 6.18 4.59 7.88
N TYR A 426 7.36 4.96 7.37
CA TYR A 426 7.67 5.06 5.96
C TYR A 426 8.66 3.97 5.57
N LEU A 427 8.39 3.27 4.48
CA LEU A 427 9.22 2.21 3.94
C LEU A 427 10.09 2.76 2.81
N HIS A 428 11.38 2.49 2.90
CA HIS A 428 12.34 2.69 1.82
C HIS A 428 12.81 1.33 1.29
N SER A 429 13.05 1.22 -0.01
CA SER A 429 13.40 -0.06 -0.61
C SER A 429 14.89 -0.40 -0.48
N LEU A 430 15.16 -1.62 0.00
CA LEU A 430 16.43 -2.35 0.01
C LEU A 430 17.63 -1.75 0.72
N ILE A 431 17.96 -0.49 0.48
CA ILE A 431 19.25 0.12 0.83
C ILE A 431 19.07 1.63 1.07
N SER A 432 19.98 2.23 1.83
CA SER A 432 20.25 3.68 1.83
C SER A 432 21.72 3.92 1.55
N PHE A 433 22.03 5.05 0.93
CA PHE A 433 23.39 5.43 0.53
C PHE A 433 24.10 6.20 1.65
N PRO A 434 25.44 6.08 1.78
CA PRO A 434 26.20 6.88 2.74
C PRO A 434 25.93 8.39 2.65
N GLU A 435 25.78 8.93 1.44
CA GLU A 435 25.51 10.35 1.24
C GLU A 435 24.14 10.80 1.80
N GLU A 436 23.17 9.88 1.88
CA GLU A 436 21.82 10.16 2.37
C GLU A 436 21.79 10.29 3.89
N MET A 437 22.67 9.60 4.61
CA MET A 437 22.79 9.77 6.05
C MET A 437 23.42 11.14 6.34
N VAL A 438 22.78 11.94 7.20
CA VAL A 438 23.23 13.31 7.53
C VAL A 438 23.69 13.45 8.97
N ALA A 439 23.28 12.53 9.83
CA ALA A 439 23.79 12.42 11.18
C ALA A 439 23.62 10.98 11.67
N PHE A 440 24.54 10.54 12.52
CA PHE A 440 24.45 9.25 13.19
C PHE A 440 24.91 9.40 14.64
N TYR A 441 24.10 8.91 15.57
CA TYR A 441 24.42 8.89 16.99
C TYR A 441 24.55 7.45 17.45
N ASP A 442 25.71 7.09 17.99
CA ASP A 442 25.99 5.78 18.57
C ASP A 442 26.50 5.98 20.01
N GLU A 443 25.80 5.44 21.02
CA GLU A 443 26.20 5.64 22.42
C GLU A 443 27.60 5.12 22.74
N SER A 444 28.11 4.14 21.98
CA SER A 444 29.45 3.58 22.20
C SER A 444 30.57 4.55 21.80
N ILE A 445 30.28 5.50 20.92
CA ILE A 445 31.24 6.48 20.38
C ILE A 445 30.96 7.89 20.91
N ASN A 446 29.68 8.29 20.91
CA ASN A 446 29.24 9.61 21.35
C ASN A 446 29.02 9.69 22.87
N GLY A 447 29.00 8.55 23.56
CA GLY A 447 28.60 8.46 24.96
C GLY A 447 27.08 8.43 25.14
N ARG A 448 26.62 8.06 26.35
CA ARG A 448 25.19 8.06 26.67
C ARG A 448 24.66 9.49 26.73
N GLY A 449 23.61 9.76 25.96
CA GLY A 449 22.95 11.06 25.88
C GLY A 449 21.48 10.99 26.29
N SER A 450 20.91 12.09 26.78
CA SER A 450 19.46 12.21 26.88
C SER A 450 18.83 12.36 25.50
N SER A 451 17.52 12.15 25.39
CA SER A 451 16.77 12.39 24.13
C SER A 451 17.04 13.77 23.54
N ASP A 452 17.05 14.82 24.38
CA ASP A 452 17.31 16.20 23.93
C ASP A 452 18.76 16.39 23.44
N ALA A 453 19.73 15.75 24.09
CA ALA A 453 21.13 15.81 23.67
C ALA A 453 21.34 15.12 22.33
N VAL A 454 20.72 13.95 22.12
CA VAL A 454 20.75 13.22 20.84
C VAL A 454 20.06 14.04 19.74
N ASN A 455 18.91 14.64 20.05
CA ASN A 455 18.18 15.51 19.13
C ASN A 455 19.04 16.71 18.68
N THR A 456 19.64 17.41 19.66
CA THR A 456 20.51 18.55 19.40
C THR A 456 21.71 18.14 18.53
N TYR A 457 22.38 17.04 18.86
CA TYR A 457 23.50 16.52 18.08
C TYR A 457 23.11 16.23 16.62
N ILE A 458 21.99 15.54 16.41
CA ILE A 458 21.52 15.18 15.06
C ILE A 458 21.22 16.43 14.24
N HIS A 459 20.46 17.39 14.81
CA HIS A 459 20.08 18.60 14.09
C HIS A 459 21.25 19.57 13.86
N ASP A 460 22.19 19.67 14.80
CA ASP A 460 23.42 20.47 14.61
C ASP A 460 24.32 19.87 13.52
N THR A 461 24.42 18.54 13.48
CA THR A 461 25.22 17.84 12.44
C THR A 461 24.57 17.99 11.07
N PHE A 462 23.25 17.83 10.98
CA PHE A 462 22.48 18.12 9.77
C PHE A 462 22.69 19.57 9.30
N LYS A 463 22.56 20.56 10.20
CA LYS A 463 22.80 21.97 9.89
C LYS A 463 24.20 22.21 9.34
N LYS A 464 25.23 21.66 10.00
CA LYS A 464 26.63 21.77 9.53
C LYS A 464 26.82 21.18 8.14
N LYS A 465 26.18 20.03 7.86
CA LYS A 465 26.25 19.39 6.54
C LYS A 465 25.61 20.26 5.45
N ILE A 466 24.46 20.87 5.71
CA ILE A 466 23.82 21.80 4.76
C ILE A 466 24.65 23.07 4.56
N ILE A 467 25.23 23.64 5.63
CA ILE A 467 26.12 24.81 5.54
C ILE A 467 27.36 24.47 4.71
N ALA A 468 27.94 23.28 4.87
CA ALA A 468 29.10 22.86 4.10
C ALA A 468 28.81 22.73 2.60
N GLU A 469 27.59 22.31 2.23
CA GLU A 469 27.17 22.10 0.84
C GLU A 469 26.74 23.40 0.14
N TYR A 470 25.99 24.27 0.83
CA TYR A 470 25.33 25.44 0.23
C TYR A 470 25.84 26.79 0.74
N GLY A 471 26.72 26.80 1.73
CA GLY A 471 27.18 28.02 2.42
C GLY A 471 26.15 28.58 3.40
N GLU A 472 26.61 29.44 4.32
CA GLU A 472 25.78 29.97 5.42
C GLU A 472 24.55 30.74 4.94
N ASN A 473 24.67 31.48 3.83
CA ASN A 473 23.61 32.36 3.33
C ASN A 473 22.37 31.60 2.82
N GLU A 474 22.57 30.45 2.18
CA GLU A 474 21.46 29.66 1.61
C GLU A 474 20.99 28.55 2.57
N ALA A 475 21.86 28.10 3.49
CA ALA A 475 21.59 26.97 4.34
C ALA A 475 20.38 27.16 5.26
N GLU A 476 20.13 28.36 5.77
CA GLU A 476 19.01 28.61 6.68
C GLU A 476 17.66 28.37 6.00
N GLU A 477 17.48 28.88 4.77
CA GLU A 477 16.25 28.69 3.99
C GLU A 477 16.07 27.22 3.60
N ILE A 478 17.15 26.54 3.20
CA ILE A 478 17.12 25.12 2.83
C ILE A 478 16.75 24.25 4.04
N ILE A 479 17.36 24.49 5.21
CA ILE A 479 17.05 23.76 6.46
C ILE A 479 15.59 23.96 6.84
N LYS A 480 15.10 25.21 6.76
CA LYS A 480 13.70 25.52 7.04
C LYS A 480 12.77 24.76 6.09
N SER A 481 13.03 24.82 4.79
CA SER A 481 12.24 24.13 3.76
C SER A 481 12.20 22.62 3.96
N ILE A 482 13.35 21.98 4.22
CA ILE A 482 13.44 20.54 4.51
C ILE A 482 12.64 20.21 5.78
N THR A 483 12.80 21.00 6.85
CA THR A 483 12.12 20.76 8.13
C THR A 483 10.61 20.88 7.99
N GLU A 484 10.12 21.93 7.32
CA GLU A 484 8.69 22.14 7.05
C GLU A 484 8.11 20.98 6.24
N ARG A 485 8.76 20.60 5.13
CA ARG A 485 8.36 19.45 4.30
C ARG A 485 8.35 18.15 5.09
N SER A 486 9.35 17.92 5.94
CA SER A 486 9.44 16.71 6.77
C SER A 486 8.34 16.66 7.84
N ALA A 487 7.95 17.82 8.38
CA ALA A 487 6.84 17.92 9.32
C ALA A 487 5.49 17.59 8.67
N GLU A 488 5.31 17.87 7.37
CA GLU A 488 4.12 17.43 6.64
C GLU A 488 3.96 15.91 6.69
N PHE A 489 5.05 15.16 6.52
CA PHE A 489 5.08 13.70 6.62
C PHE A 489 4.77 13.19 8.04
N ASN A 490 4.97 14.00 9.09
CA ASN A 490 4.57 13.65 10.45
C ASN A 490 3.10 13.96 10.77
N ASN A 491 2.35 14.51 9.82
CA ASN A 491 0.94 14.80 10.01
C ASN A 491 0.12 13.52 9.83
N SER A 492 -0.19 12.83 10.94
CA SER A 492 -0.99 11.60 10.92
C SER A 492 -2.34 11.76 10.25
N SER A 493 -2.99 12.92 10.37
CA SER A 493 -4.29 13.15 9.72
C SER A 493 -4.14 13.14 8.19
N LYS A 494 -3.14 13.85 7.65
CA LYS A 494 -2.86 13.84 6.20
C LYS A 494 -2.28 12.50 5.74
N ALA A 495 -1.33 11.94 6.47
CA ALA A 495 -0.67 10.69 6.13
C ALA A 495 -1.62 9.50 6.19
N TYR A 496 -2.65 9.50 7.02
CA TYR A 496 -3.66 8.44 7.08
C TYR A 496 -4.96 8.78 6.35
N LEU A 497 -5.01 9.95 5.70
CA LEU A 497 -6.22 10.51 5.10
C LEU A 497 -7.43 10.50 6.06
N ALA A 498 -7.20 10.80 7.35
CA ALA A 498 -8.24 10.83 8.36
C ALA A 498 -9.18 12.00 8.08
N PRO A 499 -10.46 11.75 7.71
CA PRO A 499 -11.39 12.83 7.42
C PRO A 499 -11.65 13.68 8.67
N LYS A 500 -11.73 15.00 8.48
CA LYS A 500 -12.44 15.86 9.44
C LYS A 500 -13.90 15.48 9.38
N THR A 501 -14.52 15.32 10.54
CA THR A 501 -15.94 15.00 10.62
C THR A 501 -16.71 16.16 11.21
N LYS A 502 -17.98 16.24 10.82
CA LYS A 502 -18.95 17.09 11.47
C LYS A 502 -20.12 16.24 11.96
N THR A 503 -20.66 16.66 13.09
CA THR A 503 -21.89 16.10 13.61
C THR A 503 -23.06 16.78 12.92
N ILE A 504 -23.85 16.02 12.17
CA ILE A 504 -25.13 16.49 11.65
C ILE A 504 -26.27 15.86 12.45
N VAL A 505 -27.29 16.66 12.73
CA VAL A 505 -28.51 16.17 13.37
C VAL A 505 -29.55 16.01 12.27
N GLU A 506 -29.76 14.77 11.85
CA GLU A 506 -30.79 14.44 10.87
C GLU A 506 -32.07 14.05 11.58
N THR A 507 -33.19 14.41 10.99
CA THR A 507 -34.49 14.02 11.50
C THR A 507 -34.97 12.81 10.71
N LYS A 508 -34.88 11.61 11.29
CA LYS A 508 -35.32 10.37 10.62
C LYS A 508 -36.69 9.95 11.11
N LYS A 509 -37.55 9.55 10.17
CA LYS A 509 -38.80 8.86 10.49
C LYS A 509 -38.44 7.41 10.80
N VAL A 510 -38.53 7.04 12.08
CA VAL A 510 -38.32 5.66 12.52
C VAL A 510 -39.69 5.03 12.70
N GLU A 511 -39.88 3.83 12.17
CA GLU A 511 -41.14 3.12 12.35
C GLU A 511 -41.35 2.88 13.85
N LYS A 512 -42.45 3.41 14.37
CA LYS A 512 -42.80 3.30 15.78
C LYS A 512 -43.28 1.88 16.00
N THR A 513 -42.54 1.11 16.81
CA THR A 513 -42.98 -0.21 17.24
C THR A 513 -44.36 -0.07 17.88
N PRO A 514 -45.44 -0.62 17.27
CA PRO A 514 -46.78 -0.37 17.78
C PRO A 514 -46.91 -1.00 19.17
N GLY A 515 -47.40 -0.22 20.13
CA GLY A 515 -47.70 -0.72 21.47
C GLY A 515 -48.72 -1.86 21.41
N LEU A 516 -48.75 -2.70 22.45
CA LEU A 516 -49.59 -3.91 22.54
C LEU A 516 -51.05 -3.67 22.13
N PHE A 517 -51.65 -2.56 22.57
CA PHE A 517 -53.02 -2.17 22.22
C PHE A 517 -53.21 -1.86 20.73
N LYS A 518 -52.28 -1.14 20.11
CA LYS A 518 -52.34 -0.78 18.68
C LYS A 518 -52.08 -1.99 17.79
N LYS A 519 -51.19 -2.91 18.20
CA LYS A 519 -51.03 -4.22 17.53
C LYS A 519 -52.34 -5.03 17.56
N MET A 520 -53.03 -5.04 18.70
CA MET A 520 -54.31 -5.74 18.84
C MET A 520 -55.42 -5.07 18.03
N TRP A 521 -55.49 -3.73 18.01
CA TRP A 521 -56.45 -2.96 17.21
C TRP A 521 -56.24 -3.09 15.70
N ASN A 522 -54.99 -2.99 15.22
CA ASN A 522 -54.65 -3.20 13.82
C ASN A 522 -54.99 -4.62 13.37
N LYS A 523 -54.80 -5.62 14.24
CA LYS A 523 -55.21 -7.01 13.99
C LYS A 523 -56.73 -7.17 13.89
N MET A 524 -57.51 -6.44 14.70
CA MET A 524 -58.98 -6.48 14.64
C MET A 524 -59.58 -5.72 13.45
N THR A 525 -58.94 -4.62 13.03
CA THR A 525 -59.49 -3.72 12.00
C THR A 525 -58.93 -3.95 10.61
N GLY A 526 -57.93 -4.83 10.45
CA GLY A 526 -57.24 -5.08 9.17
C GLY A 526 -56.39 -3.91 8.67
N ASN A 527 -56.29 -2.81 9.44
CA ASN A 527 -55.59 -1.60 9.04
C ASN A 527 -54.15 -1.64 9.57
N ASN A 528 -53.22 -2.12 8.73
CA ASN A 528 -51.79 -2.15 9.00
C ASN A 528 -51.08 -0.90 8.46
N THR A 529 -51.58 0.29 8.77
CA THR A 529 -50.86 1.51 8.39
C THR A 529 -49.68 1.71 9.34
N PRO A 530 -48.42 1.68 8.85
CA PRO A 530 -47.25 1.92 9.69
C PRO A 530 -47.31 3.34 10.25
N SER A 531 -47.00 3.50 11.54
CA SER A 531 -46.86 4.82 12.15
C SER A 531 -45.41 5.11 12.45
N TYR A 532 -44.97 6.33 12.18
CA TYR A 532 -43.58 6.73 12.30
C TYR A 532 -43.42 7.76 13.42
N ASP A 533 -42.42 7.57 14.26
CA ASP A 533 -41.93 8.63 15.14
C ASP A 533 -40.81 9.40 14.44
N THR A 534 -40.77 10.69 14.71
CA THR A 534 -39.72 11.56 14.20
C THR A 534 -38.61 11.62 15.25
N VAL A 535 -37.50 10.95 14.99
CA VAL A 535 -36.37 10.87 15.92
C VAL A 535 -35.22 11.70 15.36
N LYS A 536 -34.66 12.58 16.19
CA LYS A 536 -33.39 13.25 15.89
C LYS A 536 -32.28 12.23 16.03
N VAL A 537 -31.65 11.89 14.91
CA VAL A 537 -30.49 11.00 14.86
C VAL A 537 -29.27 11.86 14.62
N THR A 538 -28.36 11.82 15.58
CA THR A 538 -27.05 12.43 15.45
C THR A 538 -26.16 11.52 14.62
N ASN A 539 -25.78 11.94 13.42
CA ASN A 539 -24.85 11.22 12.55
C ASN A 539 -23.54 11.99 12.49
N THR A 540 -22.43 11.27 12.61
CA THR A 540 -21.11 11.82 12.28
C THR A 540 -20.88 11.59 10.80
N VAL A 541 -20.74 12.67 10.02
CA VAL A 541 -20.44 12.60 8.59
C VAL A 541 -19.05 13.17 8.33
N ILE A 542 -18.44 12.71 7.25
CA ILE A 542 -17.19 13.30 6.73
C ILE A 542 -17.51 14.72 6.26
N ASP A 543 -16.82 15.71 6.84
CA ASP A 543 -16.92 17.12 6.46
C ASP A 543 -15.91 17.45 5.37
N GLU A 544 -14.64 17.11 5.61
CA GLU A 544 -13.52 17.42 4.73
C GLU A 544 -12.49 16.29 4.77
N MET A 545 -11.99 15.88 3.61
CA MET A 545 -10.84 14.97 3.53
C MET A 545 -9.54 15.79 3.53
N PRO A 546 -8.50 15.39 4.28
CA PRO A 546 -7.23 16.09 4.26
C PRO A 546 -6.54 15.98 2.89
N GLU A 547 -5.73 16.97 2.55
CA GLU A 547 -4.87 16.92 1.37
C GLU A 547 -3.82 15.80 1.50
N MET A 548 -3.57 15.08 0.40
CA MET A 548 -2.56 14.02 0.36
C MET A 548 -1.15 14.59 0.57
N ASN A 549 -0.39 13.98 1.48
CA ASN A 549 0.96 14.45 1.84
C ASN A 549 2.05 14.21 0.78
N ASN A 550 1.92 13.23 -0.12
CA ASN A 550 3.00 12.90 -1.05
C ASN A 550 2.55 12.26 -2.38
N CYS A 551 3.50 12.12 -3.31
CA CYS A 551 3.30 11.53 -4.64
C CYS A 551 3.41 10.00 -4.67
N LEU A 552 3.94 9.37 -3.62
CA LEU A 552 4.19 7.93 -3.53
C LEU A 552 3.48 7.25 -2.35
N TYR A 553 2.26 7.69 -2.14
CA TYR A 553 1.25 6.85 -1.58
C TYR A 553 1.15 5.60 -2.48
N ILE A 554 1.26 4.37 -1.95
CA ILE A 554 1.07 3.14 -2.76
C ILE A 554 -0.29 3.15 -3.48
N ILE A 555 -1.21 3.91 -2.91
CA ILE A 555 -2.48 4.36 -3.47
C ILE A 555 -2.31 5.02 -4.86
N LYS A 556 -1.38 5.98 -5.03
CA LYS A 556 -1.12 6.61 -6.33
C LYS A 556 -0.49 5.65 -7.35
N SER A 557 0.28 4.65 -6.92
CA SER A 557 0.80 3.62 -7.84
C SER A 557 -0.27 2.66 -8.38
N PHE A 558 -1.52 2.70 -7.88
CA PHE A 558 -2.65 2.01 -8.52
C PHE A 558 -3.19 2.76 -9.77
N PHE A 559 -2.58 3.87 -10.20
CA PHE A 559 -3.05 4.68 -11.33
C PHE A 559 -1.93 5.19 -12.24
#